data_AF-A0A3M4BA35-F1
#
_entry.id   AF-A0A3M4BA35-F1
#
_cell.length_a   1.000
_cell.length_b   1.000
_cell.length_c   1.000
_cell.angle_alpha   90.00
_cell.angle_beta   90.00
_cell.angle_gamma   90.00
#
_symmetry.space_group_name_H-M   'P 1'
#
loop_
_entity.id
_entity.type
_entity.pdbx_description
1 polymer ?
#
loop_
_entity_poly.entity_id
_entity_poly.type
_entity_poly.pdbx_seq_one_letter_code
_entity_poly.pdbx_strand_id
1 'polypeptide(L)'
;MAVRLPSGFTDQGFLMFDKVLIANRGEIALRIQRACKGLGLSTVAVYSEADRDASYVRQADESLCIGPAAPGQSYLNQAAVLYAAQLTGAQAIHPGYGFLSENAAFAERIEQAGLTFIGPSAACIRVMGDKVAAKRAMREAGVPCVPGPDTSMPADPQGILKIARDIGYPVIVKAAGGGGGRGMRVVQEEQQLLDAIALTSEEARRAFGNPELYIEKFLGQPRHVEIQVLCDAYGNAVWLGSRDCSMQRRHQKVLEEAPAPGIDPALMARVGERCALACRQIGYQGVGTFEFLFENDEFYFIEMNTRLQVEHPVTEMTSGIDIVQQQIRMAMGERLSFSQADVSVSGHSLECRINAEDPRSFMPTPGLVTRWEIPGGFGVRVDSHVSHGYRVPPYYDSMVAKVITHGASRDEALARMRLALSEMRVEGISTNIALHRDILQDPVFCKGGMDIHHLERWLQTRSQP
;
A
#
# COMPACT_ATOMS: atom_id res chain seq x y z
N MET A 1 -45.13 13.79 -17.02
CA MET A 1 -43.99 12.98 -17.51
C MET A 1 -43.01 12.85 -16.36
N ALA A 2 -42.98 11.70 -15.70
CA ALA A 2 -41.98 11.43 -14.68
C ALA A 2 -40.63 11.19 -15.37
N VAL A 3 -39.64 12.04 -15.08
CA VAL A 3 -38.27 11.84 -15.53
C VAL A 3 -37.75 10.58 -14.83
N ARG A 4 -37.51 9.50 -15.59
CA ARG A 4 -36.80 8.33 -15.07
C ARG A 4 -35.39 8.78 -14.72
N LEU A 5 -35.06 8.79 -13.43
CA LEU A 5 -33.67 8.89 -12.97
C LEU A 5 -32.86 7.70 -13.54
N PRO A 6 -31.55 7.87 -13.78
CA PRO A 6 -30.67 6.75 -14.12
C PRO A 6 -30.84 5.64 -13.07
N SER A 7 -30.86 4.37 -13.52
CA SER A 7 -30.89 3.22 -12.62
C SER A 7 -29.67 3.26 -11.69
N GLY A 8 -29.89 3.61 -10.42
CA GLY A 8 -28.83 3.79 -9.41
C GLY A 8 -29.14 4.82 -8.32
N PHE A 9 -30.15 5.67 -8.50
CA PHE A 9 -30.58 6.64 -7.49
C PHE A 9 -31.81 6.15 -6.70
N THR A 10 -31.72 6.13 -5.38
CA THR A 10 -32.88 5.99 -4.48
C THR A 10 -33.53 7.36 -4.22
N ASP A 11 -34.75 7.37 -3.66
CA ASP A 11 -35.47 8.60 -3.23
C ASP A 11 -34.68 9.48 -2.25
N GLN A 12 -33.54 9.01 -1.74
CA GLN A 12 -32.61 9.75 -0.88
C GLN A 12 -31.35 10.28 -1.59
N GLY A 13 -31.20 10.08 -2.90
CA GLY A 13 -30.12 10.68 -3.70
C GLY A 13 -28.74 10.00 -3.61
N PHE A 14 -28.66 8.78 -3.06
CA PHE A 14 -27.40 8.02 -2.98
C PHE A 14 -27.17 7.16 -4.23
N LEU A 15 -25.90 7.02 -4.65
CA LEU A 15 -25.45 6.02 -5.62
C LEU A 15 -25.41 4.67 -4.92
N MET A 16 -26.50 3.91 -5.01
CA MET A 16 -26.57 2.60 -4.36
C MET A 16 -26.25 1.51 -5.38
N PHE A 17 -25.15 0.80 -5.16
CA PHE A 17 -24.81 -0.42 -5.90
C PHE A 17 -25.04 -1.65 -5.03
N ASP A 18 -25.47 -2.74 -5.65
CA ASP A 18 -25.70 -4.03 -4.98
C ASP A 18 -24.73 -5.12 -5.49
N LYS A 19 -24.03 -4.87 -6.60
CA LYS A 19 -23.06 -5.79 -7.20
C LYS A 19 -21.71 -5.11 -7.47
N VAL A 20 -20.65 -5.68 -6.90
CA VAL A 20 -19.27 -5.19 -7.01
C VAL A 20 -18.40 -6.15 -7.81
N LEU A 21 -17.74 -5.64 -8.84
CA LEU A 21 -16.65 -6.34 -9.52
C LEU A 21 -15.33 -6.07 -8.83
N ILE A 22 -14.58 -7.13 -8.54
CA ILE A 22 -13.29 -7.05 -7.86
C ILE A 22 -12.19 -7.16 -8.91
N ALA A 23 -11.61 -6.03 -9.30
CA ALA A 23 -10.58 -5.94 -10.33
C ALA A 23 -9.18 -6.25 -9.77
N ASN A 24 -9.04 -7.39 -9.08
CA ASN A 24 -7.81 -7.83 -8.46
C ASN A 24 -7.80 -9.36 -8.29
N ARG A 25 -6.75 -9.89 -7.66
CA ARG A 25 -6.54 -11.33 -7.42
C ARG A 25 -6.06 -11.61 -6.01
N GLY A 26 -5.88 -12.90 -5.71
CA GLY A 26 -5.19 -13.34 -4.50
C GLY A 26 -5.92 -12.98 -3.20
N GLU A 27 -5.14 -12.65 -2.16
CA GLU A 27 -5.69 -12.40 -0.82
C GLU A 27 -6.62 -11.18 -0.79
N ILE A 28 -6.24 -10.10 -1.48
CA ILE A 28 -7.02 -8.86 -1.46
C ILE A 28 -8.35 -9.02 -2.16
N ALA A 29 -8.42 -9.81 -3.24
CA ALA A 29 -9.69 -10.10 -3.87
C ALA A 29 -10.64 -10.81 -2.89
N LEU A 30 -10.13 -11.78 -2.13
CA LEU A 30 -10.91 -12.47 -1.10
C LEU A 30 -11.28 -11.55 0.07
N ARG A 31 -10.39 -10.64 0.49
CA ARG A 31 -10.65 -9.66 1.56
C ARG A 31 -11.78 -8.69 1.19
N ILE A 32 -11.79 -8.20 -0.05
CA ILE A 32 -12.86 -7.35 -0.60
C ILE A 32 -14.15 -8.14 -0.69
N GLN A 33 -14.09 -9.36 -1.21
CA GLN A 33 -15.26 -10.22 -1.33
C GLN A 33 -15.92 -10.49 0.03
N ARG A 34 -15.13 -10.72 1.08
CA ARG A 34 -15.62 -10.85 2.47
C ARG A 34 -16.29 -9.57 2.96
N ALA A 35 -15.72 -8.39 2.67
CA ALA A 35 -16.32 -7.11 3.02
C ALA A 35 -17.68 -6.91 2.31
N CYS A 36 -17.73 -7.14 0.99
CA CYS A 36 -18.96 -7.05 0.21
C CYS A 36 -20.05 -7.98 0.77
N LYS A 37 -19.72 -9.25 1.05
CA LYS A 37 -20.67 -10.21 1.65
C LYS A 37 -21.14 -9.77 3.03
N GLY A 38 -20.26 -9.23 3.86
CA GLY A 38 -20.62 -8.66 5.17
C GLY A 38 -21.60 -7.48 5.07
N LEU A 39 -21.58 -6.76 3.94
CA LEU A 39 -22.50 -5.66 3.63
C LEU A 39 -23.75 -6.11 2.83
N GLY A 40 -23.89 -7.40 2.53
CA GLY A 40 -25.00 -7.94 1.75
C GLY A 40 -24.91 -7.67 0.23
N LEU A 41 -23.72 -7.36 -0.28
CA LEU A 41 -23.46 -7.09 -1.70
C LEU A 41 -23.06 -8.36 -2.46
N SER A 42 -23.55 -8.50 -3.70
CA SER A 42 -23.09 -9.51 -4.65
C SER A 42 -21.71 -9.17 -5.21
N THR A 43 -20.96 -10.20 -5.58
CA THR A 43 -19.55 -10.09 -5.96
C THR A 43 -19.26 -10.77 -7.29
N VAL A 44 -18.49 -10.09 -8.14
CA VAL A 44 -17.93 -10.64 -9.39
C VAL A 44 -16.42 -10.73 -9.25
N ALA A 45 -15.87 -11.95 -9.30
CA ALA A 45 -14.43 -12.15 -9.36
C ALA A 45 -13.96 -12.21 -10.82
N VAL A 46 -13.11 -11.28 -11.24
CA VAL A 46 -12.37 -11.46 -12.51
C VAL A 46 -11.12 -12.29 -12.26
N TYR A 47 -10.72 -13.09 -13.26
CA TYR A 47 -9.55 -13.94 -13.14
C TYR A 47 -8.84 -14.12 -14.49
N SER A 48 -7.52 -14.33 -14.44
CA SER A 48 -6.77 -14.81 -15.60
C SER A 48 -6.87 -16.34 -15.72
N GLU A 49 -6.51 -16.91 -16.86
CA GLU A 49 -6.46 -18.37 -17.03
C GLU A 49 -5.62 -19.09 -15.95
N ALA A 50 -4.58 -18.44 -15.41
CA ALA A 50 -3.72 -19.00 -14.36
C ALA A 50 -4.38 -19.05 -12.98
N ASP A 51 -5.37 -18.19 -12.71
CA ASP A 51 -6.09 -18.13 -11.43
C ASP A 51 -7.45 -18.86 -11.47
N ARG A 52 -7.77 -19.56 -12.58
CA ARG A 52 -9.06 -20.26 -12.78
C ARG A 52 -9.47 -21.13 -11.59
N ASP A 53 -8.51 -21.82 -10.99
CA ASP A 53 -8.74 -22.76 -9.89
C ASP A 53 -8.53 -22.14 -8.50
N ALA A 54 -8.38 -20.81 -8.41
CA ALA A 54 -8.24 -20.14 -7.13
C ALA A 54 -9.54 -20.20 -6.31
N SER A 55 -9.40 -20.32 -5.00
CA SER A 55 -10.52 -20.51 -4.08
C SER A 55 -11.49 -19.32 -4.07
N TYR A 56 -10.99 -18.09 -4.17
CA TYR A 56 -11.80 -16.87 -4.17
C TYR A 56 -12.67 -16.75 -5.42
N VAL A 57 -12.19 -17.23 -6.57
CA VAL A 57 -12.96 -17.27 -7.83
C VAL A 57 -14.21 -18.14 -7.67
N ARG A 58 -14.07 -19.33 -7.08
CA ARG A 58 -15.20 -20.24 -6.81
C ARG A 58 -16.17 -19.74 -5.74
N GLN A 59 -15.71 -18.87 -4.85
CA GLN A 59 -16.52 -18.35 -3.75
C GLN A 59 -17.37 -17.14 -4.18
N ALA A 60 -17.00 -16.47 -5.27
CA ALA A 60 -17.72 -15.30 -5.77
C ALA A 60 -19.10 -15.71 -6.31
N ASP A 61 -20.05 -14.77 -6.29
CA ASP A 61 -21.41 -15.05 -6.77
C ASP A 61 -21.43 -15.23 -8.30
N GLU A 62 -20.52 -14.54 -8.98
CA GLU A 62 -20.23 -14.70 -10.40
C GLU A 62 -18.73 -14.56 -10.64
N SER A 63 -18.21 -15.15 -11.72
CA SER A 63 -16.81 -15.00 -12.09
C SER A 63 -16.61 -14.95 -13.59
N LEU A 64 -15.61 -14.18 -14.06
CA LEU A 64 -15.33 -14.04 -15.49
C LEU A 64 -13.83 -14.08 -15.79
N CYS A 65 -13.47 -14.91 -16.77
CA CYS A 65 -12.11 -14.96 -17.29
C CYS A 65 -11.82 -13.72 -18.14
N ILE A 66 -10.80 -12.94 -17.79
CA ILE A 66 -10.43 -11.68 -18.46
C ILE A 66 -9.19 -11.80 -19.35
N GLY A 67 -8.62 -13.01 -19.48
CA GLY A 67 -7.56 -13.28 -20.44
C GLY A 67 -6.45 -14.21 -19.93
N PRO A 68 -5.35 -14.33 -20.69
CA PRO A 68 -4.21 -15.18 -20.35
C PRO A 68 -3.46 -14.74 -19.08
N ALA A 69 -2.52 -15.58 -18.63
CA ALA A 69 -1.78 -15.37 -17.39
C ALA A 69 -1.03 -14.03 -17.31
N ALA A 70 -0.51 -13.52 -18.42
CA ALA A 70 0.28 -12.29 -18.46
C ALA A 70 -0.56 -11.08 -17.97
N PRO A 71 -0.15 -10.34 -16.92
CA PRO A 71 -0.94 -9.24 -16.38
C PRO A 71 -1.36 -8.18 -17.41
N GLY A 72 -0.47 -7.85 -18.36
CA GLY A 72 -0.75 -6.90 -19.45
C GLY A 72 -1.91 -7.31 -20.37
N GLN A 73 -2.24 -8.61 -20.42
CA GLN A 73 -3.33 -9.16 -21.22
C GLN A 73 -4.57 -9.49 -20.38
N SER A 74 -4.48 -9.43 -19.05
CA SER A 74 -5.55 -9.73 -18.09
C SER A 74 -5.76 -8.59 -17.08
N TYR A 75 -5.18 -8.65 -15.89
CA TYR A 75 -5.48 -7.72 -14.78
C TYR A 75 -5.12 -6.25 -15.06
N LEU A 76 -4.21 -5.97 -15.99
CA LEU A 76 -3.88 -4.60 -16.45
C LEU A 76 -4.65 -4.20 -17.73
N ASN A 77 -5.42 -5.11 -18.31
CA ASN A 77 -6.23 -4.86 -19.50
C ASN A 77 -7.55 -4.16 -19.10
N GLN A 78 -7.51 -2.84 -19.08
CA GLN A 78 -8.65 -1.99 -18.72
C GLN A 78 -9.92 -2.32 -19.53
N ALA A 79 -9.78 -2.61 -20.82
CA ALA A 79 -10.91 -2.93 -21.69
C ALA A 79 -11.56 -4.26 -21.29
N ALA A 80 -10.76 -5.29 -20.98
CA ALA A 80 -11.28 -6.57 -20.52
C ALA A 80 -12.02 -6.46 -19.18
N VAL A 81 -11.49 -5.67 -18.24
CA VAL A 81 -12.13 -5.45 -16.93
C VAL A 81 -13.44 -4.67 -17.06
N LEU A 82 -13.47 -3.60 -17.88
CA LEU A 82 -14.71 -2.83 -18.12
C LEU A 82 -15.76 -3.67 -18.84
N TYR A 83 -15.36 -4.48 -19.82
CA TYR A 83 -16.26 -5.40 -20.50
C TYR A 83 -16.82 -6.45 -19.54
N ALA A 84 -16.01 -6.95 -18.61
CA ALA A 84 -16.47 -7.87 -17.56
C ALA A 84 -17.52 -7.22 -16.66
N ALA A 85 -17.32 -5.96 -16.25
CA ALA A 85 -18.30 -5.22 -15.43
C ALA A 85 -19.63 -5.05 -16.18
N GLN A 86 -19.58 -4.69 -17.46
CA GLN A 86 -20.77 -4.54 -18.31
C GLN A 86 -21.54 -5.86 -18.48
N LEU A 87 -20.84 -6.96 -18.79
CA LEU A 87 -21.47 -8.26 -19.01
C LEU A 87 -22.15 -8.82 -17.75
N THR A 88 -21.54 -8.60 -16.60
CA THR A 88 -22.04 -9.12 -15.31
C THR A 88 -23.03 -8.16 -14.63
N GLY A 89 -23.19 -6.95 -15.17
CA GLY A 89 -24.05 -5.91 -14.61
C GLY A 89 -23.58 -5.39 -13.25
N ALA A 90 -22.29 -5.49 -12.93
CA ALA A 90 -21.73 -4.86 -11.74
C ALA A 90 -21.84 -3.34 -11.86
N GLN A 91 -22.26 -2.64 -10.79
CA GLN A 91 -22.37 -1.18 -10.81
C GLN A 91 -21.16 -0.48 -10.17
N ALA A 92 -20.29 -1.24 -9.49
CA ALA A 92 -19.07 -0.71 -8.89
C ALA A 92 -17.87 -1.63 -9.13
N ILE A 93 -16.68 -1.04 -9.17
CA ILE A 93 -15.41 -1.76 -9.31
C ILE A 93 -14.50 -1.42 -8.15
N HIS A 94 -14.09 -2.45 -7.39
CA HIS A 94 -13.05 -2.31 -6.38
C HIS A 94 -11.70 -2.79 -6.93
N PRO A 95 -10.67 -1.93 -7.00
CA PRO A 95 -9.42 -2.29 -7.65
C PRO A 95 -8.40 -2.95 -6.70
N GLY A 96 -8.72 -3.14 -5.42
CA GLY A 96 -7.76 -3.55 -4.39
C GLY A 96 -6.53 -2.66 -4.32
N TYR A 97 -5.36 -3.27 -4.36
CA TYR A 97 -4.05 -2.61 -4.44
C TYR A 97 -3.20 -3.20 -5.58
N GLY A 98 -2.21 -2.45 -6.06
CA GLY A 98 -1.47 -2.84 -7.26
C GLY A 98 -2.35 -2.82 -8.52
N PHE A 99 -1.87 -3.40 -9.61
CA PHE A 99 -2.55 -3.41 -10.92
C PHE A 99 -3.06 -2.02 -11.35
N LEU A 100 -4.39 -1.84 -11.39
CA LEU A 100 -5.06 -0.63 -11.87
C LEU A 100 -5.54 0.30 -10.74
N SER A 101 -5.24 -0.02 -9.48
CA SER A 101 -5.75 0.73 -8.31
C SER A 101 -5.31 2.19 -8.22
N GLU A 102 -4.15 2.53 -8.78
CA GLU A 102 -3.64 3.92 -8.85
C GLU A 102 -3.61 4.42 -10.31
N ASN A 103 -4.38 3.80 -11.20
CA ASN A 103 -4.45 4.21 -12.60
C ASN A 103 -5.58 5.22 -12.80
N ALA A 104 -5.24 6.51 -12.86
CA ALA A 104 -6.23 7.57 -13.01
C ALA A 104 -7.09 7.44 -14.27
N ALA A 105 -6.50 7.04 -15.40
CA ALA A 105 -7.23 6.84 -16.65
C ALA A 105 -8.25 5.69 -16.54
N PHE A 106 -7.96 4.66 -15.74
CA PHE A 106 -8.90 3.58 -15.46
C PHE A 106 -10.06 4.06 -14.58
N ALA A 107 -9.78 4.78 -13.50
CA ALA A 107 -10.81 5.37 -12.65
C ALA A 107 -11.75 6.29 -13.46
N GLU A 108 -11.18 7.15 -14.31
CA GLU A 108 -11.95 8.05 -15.19
C GLU A 108 -12.82 7.26 -16.19
N ARG A 109 -12.32 6.17 -16.77
CA ARG A 109 -13.11 5.32 -17.68
C ARG A 109 -14.25 4.59 -16.98
N ILE A 110 -14.08 4.21 -15.72
CA ILE A 110 -15.13 3.59 -14.90
C ILE A 110 -16.26 4.60 -14.67
N GLU A 111 -15.92 5.83 -14.25
CA GLU A 111 -16.87 6.91 -14.03
C GLU A 111 -17.61 7.28 -15.34
N GLN A 112 -16.89 7.39 -16.46
CA GLN A 112 -17.48 7.65 -17.79
C GLN A 112 -18.41 6.52 -18.26
N ALA A 113 -18.18 5.29 -17.82
CA ALA A 113 -19.06 4.15 -18.08
C ALA A 113 -20.30 4.11 -17.16
N GLY A 114 -20.47 5.10 -16.27
CA GLY A 114 -21.57 5.16 -15.31
C GLY A 114 -21.43 4.18 -14.14
N LEU A 115 -20.22 3.67 -13.91
CA LEU A 115 -19.88 2.76 -12.82
C LEU A 115 -19.22 3.53 -11.67
N THR A 116 -19.31 3.01 -10.45
CA THR A 116 -18.62 3.58 -9.29
C THR A 116 -17.21 3.00 -9.17
N PHE A 117 -16.19 3.85 -9.16
CA PHE A 117 -14.83 3.46 -8.76
C PHE A 117 -14.73 3.48 -7.24
N ILE A 118 -14.45 2.34 -6.59
CA ILE A 118 -14.30 2.27 -5.13
C ILE A 118 -12.88 2.70 -4.75
N GLY A 119 -12.66 4.02 -4.74
CA GLY A 119 -11.38 4.68 -4.48
C GLY A 119 -11.48 6.19 -4.68
N PRO A 120 -10.35 6.92 -4.63
CA PRO A 120 -10.34 8.36 -4.89
C PRO A 120 -10.64 8.69 -6.35
N SER A 121 -11.04 9.95 -6.61
CA SER A 121 -11.29 10.44 -7.97
C SER A 121 -10.04 10.37 -8.86
N ALA A 122 -10.24 10.24 -10.17
CA ALA A 122 -9.15 10.26 -11.15
C ALA A 122 -8.29 11.53 -11.09
N ALA A 123 -8.87 12.66 -10.69
CA ALA A 123 -8.12 13.90 -10.47
C ALA A 123 -7.17 13.78 -9.26
N CYS A 124 -7.64 13.26 -8.14
CA CYS A 124 -6.81 13.02 -6.95
C CYS A 124 -5.68 12.04 -7.24
N ILE A 125 -5.97 10.92 -7.94
CA ILE A 125 -4.95 9.94 -8.33
C ILE A 125 -3.85 10.59 -9.18
N ARG A 126 -4.21 11.46 -10.15
CA ARG A 126 -3.21 12.19 -10.96
C ARG A 126 -2.34 13.11 -10.13
N VAL A 127 -2.95 13.91 -9.26
CA VAL A 127 -2.22 14.89 -8.44
C VAL A 127 -1.25 14.18 -7.50
N MET A 128 -1.70 13.11 -6.83
CA MET A 128 -0.87 12.40 -5.86
C MET A 128 0.12 11.42 -6.50
N GLY A 129 -0.15 10.95 -7.73
CA GLY A 129 0.79 10.14 -8.51
C GLY A 129 1.93 10.94 -9.14
N ASP A 130 1.80 12.27 -9.22
CA ASP A 130 2.88 13.18 -9.63
C ASP A 130 3.64 13.67 -8.39
N LYS A 131 4.91 13.29 -8.26
CA LYS A 131 5.73 13.62 -7.07
C LYS A 131 5.84 15.12 -6.80
N VAL A 132 5.93 15.94 -7.85
CA VAL A 132 6.09 17.38 -7.72
C VAL A 132 4.76 18.01 -7.29
N ALA A 133 3.67 17.65 -7.97
CA ALA A 133 2.34 18.14 -7.64
C ALA A 133 1.88 17.70 -6.24
N ALA A 134 2.15 16.44 -5.87
CA ALA A 134 1.88 15.90 -4.54
C ALA A 134 2.63 16.69 -3.46
N LYS A 135 3.95 16.87 -3.62
CA LYS A 135 4.78 17.60 -2.65
C LYS A 135 4.33 19.05 -2.46
N ARG A 136 3.97 19.72 -3.55
CA ARG A 136 3.40 21.08 -3.50
C ARG A 136 2.09 21.10 -2.72
N ALA A 137 1.14 20.21 -3.04
CA ALA A 137 -0.14 20.12 -2.33
C ALA A 137 0.06 19.83 -0.82
N MET A 138 1.02 18.97 -0.48
CA MET A 138 1.36 18.66 0.91
C MET A 138 1.95 19.84 1.66
N ARG A 139 2.83 20.63 1.04
CA ARG A 139 3.37 21.86 1.63
C ARG A 139 2.29 22.91 1.86
N GLU A 140 1.40 23.11 0.88
CA GLU A 140 0.25 24.02 1.01
C GLU A 140 -0.67 23.61 2.16
N ALA A 141 -0.81 22.30 2.40
CA ALA A 141 -1.56 21.75 3.53
C ALA A 141 -0.82 21.78 4.88
N GLY A 142 0.46 22.20 4.88
CA GLY A 142 1.32 22.21 6.07
C GLY A 142 1.74 20.81 6.53
N VAL A 143 1.74 19.83 5.64
CA VAL A 143 2.34 18.51 5.88
C VAL A 143 3.86 18.65 5.75
N PRO A 144 4.65 18.16 6.73
CA PRO A 144 6.10 18.18 6.66
C PRO A 144 6.62 17.40 5.44
N CYS A 145 7.34 18.07 4.54
CA CYS A 145 7.90 17.46 3.32
C CYS A 145 9.43 17.42 3.38
N VAL A 146 10.05 16.46 2.68
CA VAL A 146 11.52 16.42 2.55
C VAL A 146 12.02 17.77 2.00
N PRO A 147 13.01 18.42 2.64
CA PRO A 147 13.61 19.65 2.12
C PRO A 147 14.13 19.45 0.68
N GLY A 148 13.79 20.38 -0.21
CA GLY A 148 14.07 20.31 -1.64
C GLY A 148 13.19 21.28 -2.45
N PRO A 149 13.56 21.64 -3.68
CA PRO A 149 12.75 22.51 -4.52
C PRO A 149 11.43 21.85 -4.92
N ASP A 150 10.41 22.68 -5.17
CA ASP A 150 9.08 22.27 -5.66
C ASP A 150 8.99 22.27 -7.19
N THR A 151 10.15 22.34 -7.85
CA THR A 151 10.29 22.36 -9.29
C THR A 151 11.34 21.36 -9.70
N SER A 152 11.27 20.94 -10.96
CA SER A 152 12.36 20.26 -11.64
C SER A 152 13.65 21.07 -11.46
N MET A 153 14.77 20.37 -11.47
CA MET A 153 16.08 20.99 -11.30
C MET A 153 16.33 22.04 -12.39
N PRO A 154 16.84 23.24 -12.05
CA PRO A 154 17.12 24.26 -13.05
C PRO A 154 18.20 23.78 -14.03
N ALA A 155 18.20 24.33 -15.25
CA ALA A 155 19.18 23.97 -16.27
C ALA A 155 20.58 24.54 -15.98
N ASP A 156 20.68 25.61 -15.18
CA ASP A 156 21.94 26.27 -14.88
C ASP A 156 22.66 25.61 -13.67
N PRO A 157 23.95 25.23 -13.80
CA PRO A 157 24.69 24.57 -12.72
C PRO A 157 24.80 25.37 -11.42
N GLN A 158 24.80 26.71 -11.49
CA GLN A 158 24.93 27.56 -10.29
C GLN A 158 23.67 27.53 -9.43
N GLY A 159 22.48 27.55 -10.04
CA GLY A 159 21.20 27.40 -9.37
C GLY A 159 21.09 26.05 -8.67
N ILE A 160 21.59 24.99 -9.31
CA ILE A 160 21.64 23.65 -8.72
C ILE A 160 22.50 23.61 -7.46
N LEU A 161 23.72 24.16 -7.52
CA LEU A 161 24.62 24.23 -6.37
C LEU A 161 24.01 25.04 -5.22
N LYS A 162 23.33 26.15 -5.53
CA LYS A 162 22.62 26.97 -4.53
C LYS A 162 21.52 26.15 -3.83
N ILE A 163 20.68 25.45 -4.59
CA ILE A 163 19.61 24.61 -4.04
C ILE A 163 20.21 23.55 -3.09
N ALA A 164 21.29 22.88 -3.49
CA ALA A 164 21.91 21.86 -2.64
C ALA A 164 22.51 22.44 -1.36
N ARG A 165 23.08 23.65 -1.40
CA ARG A 165 23.53 24.37 -0.19
C ARG A 165 22.36 24.75 0.72
N ASP A 166 21.26 25.23 0.15
CA ASP A 166 20.07 25.62 0.91
C ASP A 166 19.41 24.41 1.60
N ILE A 167 19.43 23.23 0.97
CA ILE A 167 19.01 21.95 1.58
C ILE A 167 20.03 21.49 2.64
N GLY A 168 21.32 21.70 2.37
CA GLY A 168 22.45 21.22 3.16
C GLY A 168 22.80 19.77 2.87
N TYR A 169 24.08 19.49 2.70
CA TYR A 169 24.60 18.14 2.47
C TYR A 169 24.47 17.23 3.71
N PRO A 170 24.43 15.89 3.54
CA PRO A 170 24.31 15.18 2.26
C PRO A 170 22.93 15.39 1.60
N VAL A 171 22.93 15.37 0.27
CA VAL A 171 21.71 15.44 -0.57
C VAL A 171 21.58 14.19 -1.41
N ILE A 172 20.38 13.92 -1.91
CA ILE A 172 20.12 12.82 -2.85
C ILE A 172 19.53 13.38 -4.14
N VAL A 173 20.14 13.01 -5.26
CA VAL A 173 19.63 13.28 -6.60
C VAL A 173 18.76 12.12 -7.01
N LYS A 174 17.53 12.37 -7.48
CA LYS A 174 16.55 11.33 -7.85
C LYS A 174 15.93 11.62 -9.21
N ALA A 175 15.64 10.57 -9.98
CA ALA A 175 14.87 10.68 -11.22
C ALA A 175 13.38 10.88 -10.95
N ALA A 176 12.73 11.80 -11.66
CA ALA A 176 11.31 12.09 -11.52
C ALA A 176 10.45 10.86 -11.85
N GLY A 177 10.77 10.17 -12.95
CA GLY A 177 10.11 8.92 -13.36
C GLY A 177 10.65 7.65 -12.70
N GLY A 178 11.59 7.75 -11.75
CA GLY A 178 12.23 6.60 -11.12
C GLY A 178 11.42 6.01 -9.96
N GLY A 179 11.53 4.69 -9.77
CA GLY A 179 10.95 3.93 -8.64
C GLY A 179 11.80 2.70 -8.30
N GLY A 180 11.68 2.19 -7.07
CA GLY A 180 12.34 0.93 -6.64
C GLY A 180 13.86 0.98 -6.53
N GLY A 181 14.45 2.11 -6.12
CA GLY A 181 15.90 2.19 -5.84
C GLY A 181 16.80 2.59 -7.03
N ARG A 182 16.26 2.66 -8.25
CA ARG A 182 17.00 2.99 -9.48
C ARG A 182 16.92 4.47 -9.85
N GLY A 183 17.98 5.02 -10.43
CA GLY A 183 18.05 6.44 -10.78
C GLY A 183 18.11 7.37 -9.57
N MET A 184 18.83 6.97 -8.51
CA MET A 184 19.06 7.80 -7.33
C MET A 184 20.54 7.77 -6.91
N ARG A 185 21.08 8.90 -6.47
CA ARG A 185 22.49 8.99 -6.05
C ARG A 185 22.66 9.96 -4.89
N VAL A 186 23.31 9.48 -3.83
CA VAL A 186 23.68 10.30 -2.67
C VAL A 186 24.93 11.10 -3.00
N VAL A 187 24.90 12.38 -2.65
CA VAL A 187 25.98 13.35 -2.84
C VAL A 187 26.37 13.85 -1.46
N GLN A 188 27.59 13.54 -1.05
CA GLN A 188 28.08 13.88 0.29
C GLN A 188 28.63 15.31 0.34
N GLU A 189 29.23 15.75 -0.76
CA GLU A 189 29.95 17.02 -0.85
C GLU A 189 29.63 17.75 -2.16
N GLU A 190 29.76 19.07 -2.14
CA GLU A 190 29.38 19.94 -3.27
C GLU A 190 30.10 19.61 -4.57
N GLN A 191 31.38 19.27 -4.49
CA GLN A 191 32.25 18.96 -5.63
C GLN A 191 31.75 17.75 -6.43
N GLN A 192 30.97 16.87 -5.81
CA GLN A 192 30.44 15.66 -6.42
C GLN A 192 29.09 15.88 -7.13
N LEU A 193 28.43 17.02 -6.91
CA LEU A 193 27.03 17.21 -7.29
C LEU A 193 26.80 17.16 -8.80
N LEU A 194 27.58 17.93 -9.56
CA LEU A 194 27.36 18.05 -11.02
C LEU A 194 27.64 16.73 -11.75
N ASP A 195 28.68 16.00 -11.33
CA ASP A 195 28.99 14.67 -11.86
C ASP A 195 27.88 13.66 -11.52
N ALA A 196 27.39 13.69 -10.29
CA ALA A 196 26.29 12.84 -9.85
C ALA A 196 25.01 13.08 -10.67
N ILE A 197 24.70 14.34 -10.99
CA ILE A 197 23.55 14.71 -11.83
C ILE A 197 23.71 14.18 -13.25
N ALA A 198 24.87 14.42 -13.88
CA ALA A 198 25.12 13.96 -15.24
C ALA A 198 24.96 12.45 -15.39
N LEU A 199 25.53 11.69 -14.44
CA LEU A 199 25.41 10.22 -14.41
C LEU A 199 23.97 9.77 -14.20
N THR A 200 23.27 10.37 -13.24
CA THR A 200 21.90 9.97 -12.88
C THR A 200 20.91 10.32 -14.00
N SER A 201 21.13 11.43 -14.72
CA SER A 201 20.27 11.83 -15.84
C SER A 201 20.38 10.87 -17.02
N GLU A 202 21.61 10.43 -17.33
CA GLU A 202 21.82 9.44 -18.39
C GLU A 202 21.25 8.07 -18.02
N GLU A 203 21.36 7.66 -16.74
CA GLU A 203 20.70 6.46 -16.23
C GLU A 203 19.17 6.58 -16.35
N ALA A 204 18.61 7.71 -15.93
CA ALA A 204 17.17 7.96 -16.00
C ALA A 204 16.65 7.95 -17.44
N ARG A 205 17.39 8.56 -18.37
CA ARG A 205 17.08 8.54 -19.81
C ARG A 205 17.04 7.10 -20.34
N ARG A 206 18.02 6.27 -19.99
CA ARG A 206 18.11 4.88 -20.46
C ARG A 206 17.07 3.97 -19.82
N ALA A 207 16.82 4.14 -18.53
CA ALA A 207 15.95 3.26 -17.76
C ALA A 207 14.47 3.62 -17.87
N PHE A 208 14.16 4.92 -17.94
CA PHE A 208 12.78 5.43 -17.80
C PHE A 208 12.35 6.30 -18.99
N GLY A 209 13.23 6.59 -19.95
CA GLY A 209 12.92 7.47 -21.08
C GLY A 209 12.69 8.94 -20.68
N ASN A 210 12.87 9.30 -19.41
CA ASN A 210 12.73 10.65 -18.88
C ASN A 210 14.02 11.05 -18.14
N PRO A 211 14.78 12.05 -18.64
CA PRO A 211 16.02 12.50 -18.02
C PRO A 211 15.80 13.46 -16.83
N GLU A 212 14.56 13.79 -16.50
CA GLU A 212 14.21 14.76 -15.46
C GLU A 212 14.60 14.27 -14.05
N LEU A 213 15.26 15.16 -13.31
CA LEU A 213 15.80 14.89 -11.99
C LEU A 213 15.37 15.98 -10.98
N TYR A 214 15.39 15.63 -9.70
CA TYR A 214 15.20 16.55 -8.57
C TYR A 214 16.19 16.23 -7.43
N ILE A 215 16.38 17.18 -6.52
CA ILE A 215 17.32 17.09 -5.39
C ILE A 215 16.54 17.18 -4.09
N GLU A 216 16.86 16.32 -3.13
CA GLU A 216 16.27 16.34 -1.80
C GLU A 216 17.31 16.17 -0.71
N LYS A 217 16.92 16.47 0.53
CA LYS A 217 17.72 16.10 1.69
C LYS A 217 17.91 14.58 1.73
N PHE A 218 19.14 14.13 1.94
CA PHE A 218 19.40 12.73 2.25
C PHE A 218 19.27 12.51 3.77
N LEU A 219 18.48 11.51 4.14
CA LEU A 219 18.32 11.04 5.51
C LEU A 219 19.18 9.80 5.71
N GLY A 220 19.92 9.71 6.81
CA GLY A 220 20.97 8.70 6.99
C GLY A 220 20.45 7.37 7.53
N GLN A 221 19.58 7.43 8.54
CA GLN A 221 18.96 6.30 9.22
C GLN A 221 17.43 6.53 9.34
N PRO A 222 16.73 6.79 8.23
CA PRO A 222 15.31 7.06 8.31
C PRO A 222 14.54 5.77 8.62
N ARG A 223 13.46 5.93 9.38
CA ARG A 223 12.37 4.97 9.49
C ARG A 223 11.32 5.24 8.42
N HIS A 224 10.67 4.21 7.91
CA HIS A 224 9.51 4.36 7.05
C HIS A 224 8.26 4.29 7.92
N VAL A 225 7.60 5.43 8.12
CA VAL A 225 6.39 5.55 8.95
C VAL A 225 5.27 6.07 8.09
N GLU A 226 4.10 5.48 8.20
CA GLU A 226 2.96 5.86 7.38
C GLU A 226 1.68 6.03 8.19
N ILE A 227 0.75 6.83 7.69
CA ILE A 227 -0.49 7.22 8.37
C ILE A 227 -1.68 6.89 7.49
N GLN A 228 -2.60 6.10 8.05
CA GLN A 228 -3.86 5.72 7.41
C GLN A 228 -4.88 6.85 7.50
N VAL A 229 -5.56 7.15 6.39
CA VAL A 229 -6.72 8.05 6.37
C VAL A 229 -7.96 7.40 5.74
N LEU A 230 -9.14 7.85 6.18
CA LEU A 230 -10.44 7.60 5.57
C LEU A 230 -11.13 8.93 5.30
N CYS A 231 -11.70 9.10 4.11
CA CYS A 231 -12.37 10.33 3.70
C CYS A 231 -13.68 10.03 2.96
N ASP A 232 -14.78 10.64 3.38
CA ASP A 232 -16.07 10.51 2.68
C ASP A 232 -16.29 11.62 1.64
N ALA A 233 -17.37 11.51 0.87
CA ALA A 233 -17.74 12.50 -0.13
C ALA A 233 -18.28 13.83 0.44
N TYR A 234 -18.37 13.95 1.78
CA TYR A 234 -18.97 15.08 2.48
C TYR A 234 -17.93 15.97 3.16
N GLY A 235 -16.65 15.76 2.87
CA GLY A 235 -15.54 16.54 3.43
C GLY A 235 -15.13 16.09 4.83
N ASN A 236 -15.63 14.96 5.32
CA ASN A 236 -15.12 14.36 6.56
C ASN A 236 -13.86 13.57 6.23
N ALA A 237 -12.83 13.75 7.06
CA ALA A 237 -11.58 12.99 6.97
C ALA A 237 -11.08 12.67 8.38
N VAL A 238 -10.65 11.44 8.59
CA VAL A 238 -10.10 10.93 9.86
C VAL A 238 -8.82 10.14 9.58
N TRP A 239 -7.89 10.12 10.54
CA TRP A 239 -6.70 9.28 10.51
C TRP A 239 -6.80 8.16 11.56
N LEU A 240 -6.33 6.95 11.22
CA LEU A 240 -6.57 5.73 12.01
C LEU A 240 -5.35 5.25 12.81
N GLY A 241 -4.34 6.10 12.97
CA GLY A 241 -3.05 5.73 13.56
C GLY A 241 -1.94 5.60 12.53
N SER A 242 -0.78 5.16 12.99
CA SER A 242 0.43 4.98 12.20
C SER A 242 0.85 3.53 12.08
N ARG A 243 1.66 3.25 11.06
CA ARG A 243 2.37 1.98 10.89
C ARG A 243 3.86 2.25 10.71
N ASP A 244 4.69 1.40 11.30
CA ASP A 244 6.12 1.33 10.99
C ASP A 244 6.34 0.20 9.98
N CYS A 245 6.87 0.57 8.83
CA CYS A 245 7.13 -0.31 7.71
C CYS A 245 8.63 -0.37 7.39
N SER A 246 9.49 -0.08 8.37
CA SER A 246 10.95 0.04 8.16
C SER A 246 11.64 -1.30 7.93
N MET A 247 11.01 -2.42 8.26
CA MET A 247 11.55 -3.76 7.97
C MET A 247 11.40 -4.07 6.48
N GLN A 248 12.38 -3.64 5.68
CA GLN A 248 12.34 -3.69 4.22
C GLN A 248 13.55 -4.42 3.63
N ARG A 249 13.33 -5.06 2.48
CA ARG A 249 14.38 -5.68 1.68
C ARG A 249 14.28 -5.17 0.25
N ARG A 250 15.33 -4.54 -0.29
CA ARG A 250 15.33 -3.93 -1.63
C ARG A 250 14.11 -3.00 -1.83
N HIS A 251 13.84 -2.18 -0.82
CA HIS A 251 12.70 -1.25 -0.77
C HIS A 251 11.30 -1.91 -0.78
N GLN A 252 11.21 -3.21 -0.53
CA GLN A 252 9.92 -3.90 -0.35
C GLN A 252 9.69 -4.19 1.13
N LYS A 253 8.51 -3.81 1.62
CA LYS A 253 8.09 -4.07 3.01
C LYS A 253 7.94 -5.58 3.23
N VAL A 254 8.52 -6.08 4.33
CA VAL A 254 8.56 -7.51 4.69
C VAL A 254 7.72 -7.78 5.93
N LEU A 255 7.79 -6.87 6.90
CA LEU A 255 7.07 -6.93 8.17
C LEU A 255 6.66 -5.50 8.56
N GLU A 256 5.41 -5.35 8.95
CA GLU A 256 4.82 -4.07 9.36
C GLU A 256 4.25 -4.17 10.77
N GLU A 257 4.26 -3.05 11.49
CA GLU A 257 3.67 -3.00 12.83
C GLU A 257 2.90 -1.70 13.09
N ALA A 258 1.87 -1.77 13.93
CA ALA A 258 1.05 -0.64 14.34
C ALA A 258 0.80 -0.67 15.86
N PRO A 259 0.85 0.46 16.56
CA PRO A 259 1.36 1.76 16.10
C PRO A 259 2.88 1.75 15.84
N ALA A 260 3.40 2.77 15.17
CA ALA A 260 4.85 2.92 15.00
C ALA A 260 5.56 3.11 16.37
N PRO A 261 6.52 2.25 16.75
CA PRO A 261 7.06 2.23 18.11
C PRO A 261 7.94 3.46 18.41
N GLY A 262 7.88 3.96 19.64
CA GLY A 262 8.81 4.99 20.14
C GLY A 262 8.66 6.38 19.52
N ILE A 263 7.52 6.69 18.89
CA ILE A 263 7.19 8.05 18.43
C ILE A 263 6.25 8.69 19.44
N ASP A 264 6.51 9.95 19.80
CA ASP A 264 5.64 10.72 20.71
C ASP A 264 4.20 10.77 20.17
N PRO A 265 3.19 10.30 20.94
CA PRO A 265 1.78 10.39 20.56
C PRO A 265 1.31 11.81 20.21
N ALA A 266 1.86 12.86 20.84
CA ALA A 266 1.48 14.24 20.55
C ALA A 266 2.00 14.70 19.18
N LEU A 267 3.25 14.33 18.85
CA LEU A 267 3.80 14.52 17.51
C LEU A 267 2.98 13.76 16.47
N MET A 268 2.66 12.49 16.76
CA MET A 268 1.86 11.65 15.85
C MET A 268 0.48 12.26 15.60
N ALA A 269 -0.22 12.70 16.64
CA ALA A 269 -1.54 13.32 16.50
C ALA A 269 -1.48 14.62 15.69
N ARG A 270 -0.43 15.43 15.88
CA ARG A 270 -0.21 16.65 15.10
C ARG A 270 -0.04 16.35 13.62
N VAL A 271 0.78 15.37 13.25
CA VAL A 271 1.02 15.00 11.84
C VAL A 271 -0.21 14.30 11.24
N GLY A 272 -0.87 13.43 12.00
CA GLY A 272 -2.11 12.75 11.59
C GLY A 272 -3.23 13.73 11.25
N GLU A 273 -3.45 14.76 12.08
CA GLU A 273 -4.45 15.80 11.78
C GLU A 273 -4.06 16.62 10.54
N ARG A 274 -2.76 16.85 10.29
CA ARG A 274 -2.31 17.50 9.05
C ARG A 274 -2.62 16.64 7.82
N CYS A 275 -2.47 15.32 7.91
CA CYS A 275 -2.85 14.39 6.83
C CYS A 275 -4.36 14.45 6.55
N ALA A 276 -5.19 14.39 7.61
CA ALA A 276 -6.64 14.51 7.47
C ALA A 276 -7.05 15.88 6.90
N LEU A 277 -6.43 16.98 7.35
CA LEU A 277 -6.66 18.32 6.81
C LEU A 277 -6.25 18.42 5.33
N ALA A 278 -5.11 17.85 4.94
CA ALA A 278 -4.66 17.81 3.56
C ALA A 278 -5.69 17.10 2.67
N CYS A 279 -6.24 15.97 3.11
CA CYS A 279 -7.32 15.28 2.42
C CYS A 279 -8.56 16.17 2.23
N ARG A 280 -8.98 16.91 3.26
CA ARG A 280 -10.12 17.85 3.17
C ARG A 280 -9.86 18.95 2.13
N GLN A 281 -8.64 19.48 2.08
CA GLN A 281 -8.27 20.56 1.16
C GLN A 281 -8.21 20.11 -0.30
N ILE A 282 -7.67 18.91 -0.58
CA ILE A 282 -7.58 18.38 -1.95
C ILE A 282 -8.86 17.67 -2.40
N GLY A 283 -9.87 17.57 -1.54
CA GLY A 283 -11.11 16.85 -1.83
C GLY A 283 -10.89 15.35 -1.99
N TYR A 284 -9.96 14.77 -1.23
CA TYR A 284 -9.67 13.34 -1.27
C TYR A 284 -10.87 12.53 -0.76
N GLN A 285 -11.14 11.39 -1.39
CA GLN A 285 -12.23 10.48 -1.05
C GLN A 285 -11.73 9.03 -1.01
N GLY A 286 -12.34 8.21 -0.17
CA GLY A 286 -11.99 6.81 0.01
C GLY A 286 -10.88 6.60 1.04
N VAL A 287 -10.03 5.60 0.77
CA VAL A 287 -8.93 5.18 1.63
C VAL A 287 -7.62 5.67 1.02
N GLY A 288 -6.69 6.13 1.85
CA GLY A 288 -5.34 6.48 1.41
C GLY A 288 -4.33 6.38 2.54
N THR A 289 -3.06 6.36 2.18
CA THR A 289 -1.97 6.34 3.14
C THR A 289 -0.94 7.40 2.79
N PHE A 290 -0.55 8.21 3.76
CA PHE A 290 0.57 9.11 3.66
C PHE A 290 1.83 8.39 4.14
N GLU A 291 2.84 8.27 3.29
CA GLU A 291 4.12 7.69 3.64
C GLU A 291 5.14 8.78 3.97
N PHE A 292 5.91 8.55 5.03
CA PHE A 292 6.95 9.45 5.51
C PHE A 292 8.25 8.71 5.75
N LEU A 293 9.36 9.41 5.54
CA LEU A 293 10.60 9.11 6.23
C LEU A 293 10.59 9.84 7.58
N PHE A 294 10.97 9.15 8.64
CA PHE A 294 11.03 9.69 9.99
C PHE A 294 12.45 9.57 10.55
N GLU A 295 13.05 10.68 10.93
CA GLU A 295 14.41 10.76 11.49
C GLU A 295 14.49 11.95 12.44
N ASN A 296 15.15 11.79 13.60
CA ASN A 296 15.36 12.84 14.59
C ASN A 296 14.06 13.59 15.01
N ASP A 297 13.00 12.83 15.29
CA ASP A 297 11.69 13.36 15.68
C ASP A 297 10.98 14.26 14.64
N GLU A 298 11.42 14.17 13.38
CA GLU A 298 10.83 14.90 12.25
C GLU A 298 10.28 13.95 11.20
N PHE A 299 9.12 14.32 10.65
CA PHE A 299 8.46 13.61 9.56
C PHE A 299 8.79 14.28 8.23
N TYR A 300 8.99 13.48 7.19
CA TYR A 300 9.26 13.95 5.84
C TYR A 300 8.42 13.17 4.83
N PHE A 301 7.35 13.79 4.34
CA PHE A 301 6.46 13.21 3.34
C PHE A 301 7.23 12.80 2.09
N ILE A 302 7.00 11.56 1.64
CA ILE A 302 7.61 11.02 0.43
C ILE A 302 6.58 10.72 -0.66
N GLU A 303 5.44 10.13 -0.30
CA GLU A 303 4.37 9.82 -1.24
C GLU A 303 3.04 9.61 -0.51
N MET A 304 1.95 9.59 -1.28
CA MET A 304 0.66 9.12 -0.80
C MET A 304 0.20 7.99 -1.70
N ASN A 305 -0.06 6.81 -1.13
CA ASN A 305 -0.73 5.76 -1.88
C ASN A 305 -2.23 6.04 -1.91
N THR A 306 -2.76 6.18 -3.12
CA THR A 306 -4.16 6.60 -3.35
C THR A 306 -5.12 5.42 -3.38
N ARG A 307 -4.91 4.48 -2.46
CA ARG A 307 -5.54 3.17 -2.41
C ARG A 307 -5.38 2.52 -1.04
N LEU A 308 -6.02 1.37 -0.87
CA LEU A 308 -5.72 0.44 0.21
C LEU A 308 -4.26 -0.07 0.11
N GLN A 309 -3.68 -0.46 1.23
CA GLN A 309 -2.36 -1.11 1.30
C GLN A 309 -2.47 -2.54 1.86
N VAL A 310 -1.41 -3.33 1.67
CA VAL A 310 -1.35 -4.74 2.08
C VAL A 310 -1.51 -4.85 3.60
N GLU A 311 -0.81 -3.96 4.30
CA GLU A 311 -0.66 -3.82 5.76
C GLU A 311 -1.81 -3.08 6.45
N HIS A 312 -2.92 -2.79 5.76
CA HIS A 312 -4.12 -2.27 6.43
C HIS A 312 -4.60 -3.10 7.63
N PRO A 313 -4.44 -4.45 7.69
CA PRO A 313 -4.93 -5.25 8.80
C PRO A 313 -4.33 -4.86 10.15
N VAL A 314 -3.05 -4.44 10.23
CA VAL A 314 -2.49 -4.03 11.53
C VAL A 314 -3.22 -2.81 12.08
N THR A 315 -3.65 -1.89 11.21
CA THR A 315 -4.48 -0.74 11.60
C THR A 315 -5.90 -1.16 11.96
N GLU A 316 -6.51 -2.11 11.22
CA GLU A 316 -7.84 -2.65 11.59
C GLU A 316 -7.80 -3.31 12.98
N MET A 317 -6.74 -4.08 13.28
CA MET A 317 -6.57 -4.75 14.57
C MET A 317 -6.40 -3.77 15.73
N THR A 318 -5.68 -2.67 15.53
CA THR A 318 -5.47 -1.68 16.59
C THR A 318 -6.62 -0.68 16.74
N SER A 319 -7.32 -0.35 15.66
CA SER A 319 -8.43 0.64 15.67
C SER A 319 -9.81 0.02 15.86
N GLY A 320 -9.97 -1.26 15.56
CA GLY A 320 -11.27 -1.93 15.51
C GLY A 320 -12.15 -1.53 14.31
N ILE A 321 -11.63 -0.73 13.37
CA ILE A 321 -12.36 -0.25 12.20
C ILE A 321 -12.07 -1.15 11.00
N ASP A 322 -13.11 -1.70 10.38
CA ASP A 322 -13.01 -2.43 9.10
C ASP A 322 -12.85 -1.44 7.95
N ILE A 323 -11.60 -1.23 7.51
CA ILE A 323 -11.22 -0.21 6.52
C ILE A 323 -11.87 -0.51 5.17
N VAL A 324 -11.94 -1.77 4.76
CA VAL A 324 -12.50 -2.15 3.45
C VAL A 324 -14.01 -1.97 3.42
N GLN A 325 -14.72 -2.29 4.50
CA GLN A 325 -16.15 -1.97 4.60
C GLN A 325 -16.39 -0.46 4.60
N GLN A 326 -15.57 0.33 5.32
CA GLN A 326 -15.69 1.79 5.27
C GLN A 326 -15.45 2.31 3.84
N GLN A 327 -14.46 1.78 3.13
CA GLN A 327 -14.19 2.13 1.74
C GLN A 327 -15.41 1.92 0.84
N ILE A 328 -16.08 0.76 0.96
CA ILE A 328 -17.27 0.42 0.19
C ILE A 328 -18.46 1.29 0.59
N ARG A 329 -18.70 1.50 1.90
CA ARG A 329 -19.77 2.39 2.40
C ARG A 329 -19.64 3.81 1.89
N MET A 330 -18.45 4.39 1.97
CA MET A 330 -18.19 5.74 1.44
C MET A 330 -18.41 5.79 -0.07
N ALA A 331 -18.04 4.75 -0.81
CA ALA A 331 -18.30 4.66 -2.25
C ALA A 331 -19.81 4.51 -2.59
N MET A 332 -20.62 3.93 -1.70
CA MET A 332 -22.09 3.93 -1.79
C MET A 332 -22.72 5.29 -1.42
N GLY A 333 -21.89 6.30 -1.10
CA GLY A 333 -22.33 7.62 -0.68
C GLY A 333 -22.71 7.72 0.81
N GLU A 334 -22.33 6.75 1.65
CA GLU A 334 -22.51 6.89 3.10
C GLU A 334 -21.52 7.92 3.69
N ARG A 335 -21.97 8.64 4.72
CA ARG A 335 -21.10 9.47 5.55
C ARG A 335 -20.31 8.61 6.52
N LEU A 336 -19.11 9.04 6.89
CA LEU A 336 -18.42 8.48 8.05
C LEU A 336 -19.33 8.61 9.28
N SER A 337 -19.60 7.49 9.95
CA SER A 337 -20.47 7.43 11.13
C SER A 337 -19.77 7.84 12.43
N PHE A 338 -18.49 8.21 12.35
CA PHE A 338 -17.63 8.54 13.47
C PHE A 338 -16.71 9.70 13.13
N SER A 339 -16.27 10.40 14.16
CA SER A 339 -15.33 11.54 14.09
C SER A 339 -13.92 11.12 14.52
N GLN A 340 -12.95 12.03 14.41
CA GLN A 340 -11.59 11.77 14.88
C GLN A 340 -11.53 11.46 16.39
N ALA A 341 -12.46 12.01 17.18
CA ALA A 341 -12.52 11.79 18.63
C ALA A 341 -12.95 10.36 19.00
N ASP A 342 -13.64 9.66 18.09
CA ASP A 342 -14.11 8.28 18.28
C ASP A 342 -13.05 7.25 17.88
N VAL A 343 -12.00 7.67 17.15
CA VAL A 343 -10.91 6.80 16.74
C VAL A 343 -9.97 6.59 17.92
N SER A 344 -9.91 5.35 18.40
CA SER A 344 -8.95 4.92 19.42
C SER A 344 -7.96 3.91 18.85
N VAL A 345 -6.74 3.93 19.36
CA VAL A 345 -5.70 2.94 19.03
C VAL A 345 -5.42 2.14 20.30
N SER A 346 -5.65 0.84 20.25
CA SER A 346 -5.50 -0.07 21.39
C SER A 346 -4.53 -1.20 21.08
N GLY A 347 -3.61 -1.43 22.03
CA GLY A 347 -2.62 -2.49 21.94
C GLY A 347 -1.62 -2.28 20.82
N HIS A 348 -1.13 -3.39 20.27
CA HIS A 348 -0.13 -3.41 19.21
C HIS A 348 -0.41 -4.55 18.25
N SER A 349 -0.16 -4.36 16.96
CA SER A 349 -0.31 -5.39 15.93
C SER A 349 0.93 -5.49 15.06
N LEU A 350 1.25 -6.71 14.62
CA LEU A 350 2.29 -6.98 13.63
C LEU A 350 1.72 -7.79 12.48
N GLU A 351 2.24 -7.59 11.27
CA GLU A 351 1.95 -8.38 10.08
C GLU A 351 3.24 -8.91 9.47
N CYS A 352 3.27 -10.22 9.19
CA CYS A 352 4.31 -10.87 8.42
C CYS A 352 3.76 -11.28 7.04
N ARG A 353 4.40 -10.81 5.97
CA ARG A 353 4.09 -11.24 4.60
C ARG A 353 4.73 -12.60 4.31
N ILE A 354 3.91 -13.66 4.25
CA ILE A 354 4.38 -14.99 3.93
C ILE A 354 4.42 -15.15 2.42
N ASN A 355 5.63 -15.26 1.88
CA ASN A 355 5.89 -15.39 0.45
C ASN A 355 6.36 -16.82 0.13
N ALA A 356 5.94 -17.33 -1.03
CA ALA A 356 6.46 -18.52 -1.68
C ALA A 356 7.87 -18.26 -2.20
N GLU A 357 8.83 -18.08 -1.31
CA GLU A 357 10.23 -17.74 -1.60
C GLU A 357 11.15 -18.62 -0.76
N ASP A 358 12.31 -18.96 -1.30
CA ASP A 358 13.36 -19.59 -0.52
C ASP A 358 13.87 -18.61 0.56
N PRO A 359 13.94 -18.98 1.85
CA PRO A 359 14.22 -18.03 2.93
C PRO A 359 15.66 -17.50 2.95
N ARG A 360 16.57 -18.01 2.09
CA ARG A 360 17.98 -17.61 2.04
C ARG A 360 18.32 -16.86 0.76
N SER A 361 17.99 -17.44 -0.38
CA SER A 361 18.21 -16.86 -1.72
C SER A 361 17.10 -15.89 -2.13
N PHE A 362 15.93 -16.02 -1.50
CA PHE A 362 14.72 -15.24 -1.79
C PHE A 362 14.21 -15.36 -3.22
N MET A 363 14.61 -16.43 -3.91
CA MET A 363 14.06 -16.76 -5.21
C MET A 363 12.62 -17.26 -5.03
N PRO A 364 11.66 -16.82 -5.86
CA PRO A 364 10.31 -17.35 -5.86
C PRO A 364 10.29 -18.87 -6.08
N THR A 365 9.40 -19.56 -5.37
CA THR A 365 9.21 -21.02 -5.42
C THR A 365 7.74 -21.38 -5.70
N PRO A 366 7.22 -21.03 -6.90
CA PRO A 366 5.87 -21.42 -7.30
C PRO A 366 5.75 -22.94 -7.38
N GLY A 367 4.58 -23.49 -7.06
CA GLY A 367 4.41 -24.94 -6.99
C GLY A 367 3.06 -25.36 -6.42
N LEU A 368 2.87 -26.68 -6.31
CA LEU A 368 1.68 -27.26 -5.69
C LEU A 368 1.85 -27.25 -4.17
N VAL A 369 0.89 -26.66 -3.45
CA VAL A 369 0.85 -26.72 -1.99
C VAL A 369 0.29 -28.08 -1.56
N THR A 370 1.16 -28.94 -1.02
CA THR A 370 0.79 -30.29 -0.58
C THR A 370 0.31 -30.32 0.87
N ARG A 371 0.72 -29.34 1.68
CA ARG A 371 0.23 -29.15 3.05
C ARG A 371 0.08 -27.67 3.36
N TRP A 372 -1.04 -27.32 4.00
CA TRP A 372 -1.38 -25.94 4.35
C TRP A 372 -2.06 -25.90 5.72
N GLU A 373 -1.27 -25.74 6.77
CA GLU A 373 -1.74 -25.60 8.14
C GLU A 373 -1.49 -24.17 8.60
N ILE A 374 -2.58 -23.42 8.76
CA ILE A 374 -2.55 -22.03 9.21
C ILE A 374 -2.64 -21.97 10.74
N PRO A 375 -1.96 -21.01 11.38
CA PRO A 375 -2.12 -20.76 12.80
C PRO A 375 -3.48 -20.14 13.10
N GLY A 376 -3.89 -20.19 14.37
CA GLY A 376 -5.12 -19.57 14.86
C GLY A 376 -5.01 -19.20 16.33
N GLY A 377 -6.15 -19.02 16.99
CA GLY A 377 -6.21 -18.66 18.41
C GLY A 377 -6.40 -17.17 18.68
N PHE A 378 -6.43 -16.80 19.96
CA PHE A 378 -6.76 -15.46 20.40
C PHE A 378 -5.71 -14.43 19.93
N GLY A 379 -6.16 -13.41 19.21
CA GLY A 379 -5.31 -12.35 18.68
C GLY A 379 -4.51 -12.73 17.42
N VAL A 380 -4.83 -13.85 16.76
CA VAL A 380 -4.20 -14.26 15.48
C VAL A 380 -5.23 -14.14 14.35
N ARG A 381 -4.87 -13.41 13.30
CA ARG A 381 -5.62 -13.28 12.04
C ARG A 381 -4.73 -13.76 10.89
N VAL A 382 -5.32 -14.48 9.94
CA VAL A 382 -4.63 -14.93 8.72
C VAL A 382 -5.47 -14.56 7.51
N ASP A 383 -4.89 -13.72 6.64
CA ASP A 383 -5.49 -13.36 5.36
C ASP A 383 -4.77 -14.15 4.26
N SER A 384 -5.45 -15.13 3.65
CA SER A 384 -4.89 -15.98 2.61
C SER A 384 -5.96 -16.51 1.66
N HIS A 385 -5.61 -16.63 0.39
CA HIS A 385 -6.40 -17.27 -0.66
C HIS A 385 -5.95 -18.72 -0.95
N VAL A 386 -4.83 -19.13 -0.35
CA VAL A 386 -4.19 -20.42 -0.57
C VAL A 386 -4.84 -21.49 0.30
N SER A 387 -4.87 -22.71 -0.22
CA SER A 387 -5.39 -23.90 0.46
C SER A 387 -4.62 -25.14 0.01
N HIS A 388 -4.82 -26.26 0.71
CA HIS A 388 -4.30 -27.55 0.25
C HIS A 388 -4.71 -27.83 -1.20
N GLY A 389 -3.76 -28.26 -2.03
CA GLY A 389 -3.98 -28.52 -3.45
C GLY A 389 -3.95 -27.29 -4.35
N TYR A 390 -3.84 -26.07 -3.80
CA TYR A 390 -3.65 -24.87 -4.60
C TYR A 390 -2.27 -24.86 -5.27
N ARG A 391 -2.21 -24.46 -6.55
CA ARG A 391 -0.95 -24.28 -7.26
C ARG A 391 -0.61 -22.79 -7.32
N VAL A 392 0.45 -22.39 -6.64
CA VAL A 392 0.98 -21.02 -6.71
C VAL A 392 1.53 -20.79 -8.12
N PRO A 393 1.00 -19.81 -8.88
CA PRO A 393 1.45 -19.55 -10.25
C PRO A 393 2.80 -18.80 -10.27
N PRO A 394 3.62 -18.97 -11.33
CA PRO A 394 4.89 -18.26 -11.48
C PRO A 394 4.75 -16.83 -12.02
N TYR A 395 3.52 -16.38 -12.32
CA TYR A 395 3.27 -15.16 -13.09
C TYR A 395 3.02 -13.90 -12.25
N TYR A 396 2.78 -14.06 -10.94
CA TYR A 396 2.34 -12.99 -10.04
C TYR A 396 3.28 -12.84 -8.86
N ASP A 397 2.91 -11.95 -7.94
CA ASP A 397 3.61 -11.81 -6.66
C ASP A 397 3.63 -13.15 -5.89
N SER A 398 4.69 -13.34 -5.11
CA SER A 398 4.93 -14.57 -4.38
C SER A 398 4.12 -14.67 -3.08
N MET A 399 3.29 -13.68 -2.72
CA MET A 399 2.61 -13.65 -1.42
C MET A 399 1.49 -14.69 -1.36
N VAL A 400 1.59 -15.58 -0.37
CA VAL A 400 0.63 -16.68 -0.16
C VAL A 400 -0.25 -16.45 1.07
N ALA A 401 0.22 -15.70 2.06
CA ALA A 401 -0.57 -15.32 3.23
C ALA A 401 -0.02 -14.05 3.90
N LYS A 402 -0.87 -13.42 4.69
CA LYS A 402 -0.48 -12.44 5.70
C LYS A 402 -0.82 -13.05 7.05
N VAL A 403 0.15 -13.14 7.95
CA VAL A 403 -0.09 -13.55 9.34
C VAL A 403 -0.04 -12.30 10.18
N ILE A 404 -1.14 -12.01 10.87
CA ILE A 404 -1.32 -10.79 11.65
C ILE A 404 -1.58 -11.17 13.10
N THR A 405 -0.90 -10.52 14.03
CA THR A 405 -1.12 -10.74 15.45
C THR A 405 -1.31 -9.44 16.19
N HIS A 406 -2.29 -9.41 17.08
CA HIS A 406 -2.57 -8.29 17.97
C HIS A 406 -2.37 -8.70 19.43
N GLY A 407 -1.90 -7.80 20.27
CA GLY A 407 -1.72 -7.98 21.71
C GLY A 407 -2.01 -6.69 22.47
N ALA A 408 -2.18 -6.77 23.79
CA ALA A 408 -2.38 -5.57 24.62
C ALA A 408 -1.10 -4.70 24.70
N SER A 409 0.05 -5.30 24.37
CA SER A 409 1.35 -4.64 24.24
C SER A 409 2.09 -5.19 23.02
N ARG A 410 3.14 -4.49 22.61
CA ARG A 410 4.06 -4.95 21.56
C ARG A 410 4.69 -6.30 21.89
N ASP A 411 5.08 -6.52 23.14
CA ASP A 411 5.67 -7.78 23.60
C ASP A 411 4.69 -8.95 23.48
N GLU A 412 3.42 -8.74 23.83
CA GLU A 412 2.38 -9.76 23.64
C GLU A 412 2.16 -10.07 22.17
N ALA A 413 2.10 -9.04 21.32
CA ALA A 413 1.91 -9.23 19.89
C ALA A 413 3.11 -9.97 19.26
N LEU A 414 4.34 -9.65 19.67
CA LEU A 414 5.55 -10.40 19.29
C LEU A 414 5.50 -11.86 19.75
N ALA A 415 5.09 -12.11 21.00
CA ALA A 415 4.96 -13.47 21.53
C ALA A 415 3.93 -14.29 20.75
N ARG A 416 2.78 -13.69 20.42
CA ARG A 416 1.74 -14.31 19.59
C ARG A 416 2.24 -14.58 18.18
N MET A 417 2.98 -13.66 17.56
CA MET A 417 3.56 -13.87 16.23
C MET A 417 4.55 -15.04 16.23
N ARG A 418 5.44 -15.11 17.24
CA ARG A 418 6.38 -16.23 17.38
C ARG A 418 5.65 -17.56 17.48
N LEU A 419 4.58 -17.64 18.27
CA LEU A 419 3.77 -18.85 18.40
C LEU A 419 3.07 -19.20 17.08
N ALA A 420 2.37 -18.24 16.47
CA ALA A 420 1.65 -18.43 15.21
C ALA A 420 2.58 -18.92 14.09
N LEU A 421 3.75 -18.31 13.92
CA LEU A 421 4.72 -18.77 12.93
C LEU A 421 5.34 -20.12 13.29
N SER A 422 5.43 -20.49 14.58
CA SER A 422 5.91 -21.81 15.02
C SER A 422 4.91 -22.93 14.73
N GLU A 423 3.62 -22.62 14.61
CA GLU A 423 2.53 -23.55 14.31
C GLU A 423 2.28 -23.69 12.81
N MET A 424 2.52 -22.63 12.02
CA MET A 424 2.31 -22.66 10.58
C MET A 424 3.15 -23.74 9.89
N ARG A 425 2.52 -24.59 9.07
CA ARG A 425 3.19 -25.61 8.24
C ARG A 425 2.76 -25.47 6.79
N VAL A 426 3.75 -25.30 5.91
CA VAL A 426 3.57 -25.20 4.46
C VAL A 426 4.52 -26.19 3.81
N GLU A 427 3.99 -27.09 2.97
CA GLU A 427 4.78 -28.06 2.22
C GLU A 427 4.44 -28.00 0.73
N GLY A 428 5.37 -28.44 -0.12
CA GLY A 428 5.25 -28.43 -1.59
C GLY A 428 5.80 -27.16 -2.26
N ILE A 429 5.98 -26.09 -1.49
CA ILE A 429 6.69 -24.85 -1.87
C ILE A 429 7.62 -24.43 -0.73
N SER A 430 8.65 -23.62 -1.02
CA SER A 430 9.43 -22.97 0.04
C SER A 430 8.74 -21.69 0.49
N THR A 431 9.00 -21.27 1.73
CA THR A 431 8.47 -19.99 2.23
C THR A 431 9.50 -19.22 3.04
N ASN A 432 9.30 -17.91 3.12
CA ASN A 432 10.10 -17.01 3.96
C ASN A 432 9.73 -17.08 5.47
N ILE A 433 8.96 -18.08 5.93
CA ILE A 433 8.59 -18.23 7.36
C ILE A 433 9.83 -18.30 8.25
N ALA A 434 10.89 -19.00 7.81
CA ALA A 434 12.13 -19.08 8.57
C ALA A 434 12.80 -17.71 8.76
N LEU A 435 12.81 -16.87 7.72
CA LEU A 435 13.31 -15.50 7.81
C LEU A 435 12.56 -14.72 8.89
N HIS A 436 11.22 -14.78 8.89
CA HIS A 436 10.40 -14.08 9.88
C HIS A 436 10.69 -14.56 11.31
N ARG A 437 10.83 -15.88 11.52
CA ARG A 437 11.20 -16.43 12.84
C ARG A 437 12.54 -15.87 13.34
N ASP A 438 13.52 -15.71 12.45
CA ASP A 438 14.82 -15.16 12.82
C ASP A 438 14.75 -13.65 13.09
N ILE A 439 13.98 -12.89 12.32
CA ILE A 439 13.72 -11.45 12.57
C ILE A 439 13.07 -11.26 13.94
N LEU A 440 12.11 -12.11 14.31
CA LEU A 440 11.44 -12.06 15.62
C LEU A 440 12.36 -12.42 16.80
N GLN A 441 13.57 -12.89 16.54
CA GLN A 441 14.61 -13.14 17.55
C GLN A 441 15.68 -12.06 17.58
N ASP A 442 15.73 -11.17 16.59
CA ASP A 442 16.69 -10.08 16.52
C ASP A 442 16.43 -9.04 17.64
N PRO A 443 17.39 -8.79 18.54
CA PRO A 443 17.24 -7.82 19.61
C PRO A 443 16.95 -6.39 19.11
N VAL A 444 17.47 -6.01 17.93
CA VAL A 444 17.25 -4.66 17.37
C VAL A 444 15.78 -4.51 16.95
N PHE A 445 15.25 -5.48 16.22
CA PHE A 445 13.83 -5.52 15.89
C PHE A 445 12.94 -5.61 17.15
N CYS A 446 13.30 -6.46 18.13
CA CYS A 446 12.56 -6.60 19.37
C CYS A 446 12.55 -5.32 20.22
N LYS A 447 13.56 -4.47 20.11
CA LYS A 447 13.56 -3.13 20.73
C LYS A 447 12.64 -2.15 19.98
N GLY A 448 12.55 -2.26 18.66
CA GLY A 448 11.80 -1.36 17.78
C GLY A 448 12.58 -0.09 17.39
N GLY A 449 12.07 0.63 16.40
CA GLY A 449 12.67 1.90 15.94
C GLY A 449 13.89 1.75 15.02
N MET A 450 14.00 0.61 14.32
CA MET A 450 15.06 0.34 13.34
C MET A 450 14.88 1.14 12.05
N ASP A 451 15.99 1.56 11.43
CA ASP A 451 15.97 2.22 10.12
C ASP A 451 15.73 1.24 8.94
N ILE A 452 15.38 1.81 7.78
CA ILE A 452 15.07 1.05 6.55
C ILE A 452 16.24 0.19 6.02
N HIS A 453 17.48 0.44 6.45
CA HIS A 453 18.65 -0.31 6.00
C HIS A 453 18.97 -1.49 6.92
N HIS A 454 18.27 -1.62 8.06
CA HIS A 454 18.57 -2.62 9.08
C HIS A 454 18.56 -4.05 8.55
N LEU A 455 17.48 -4.46 7.87
CA LEU A 455 17.33 -5.84 7.39
C LEU A 455 18.42 -6.20 6.38
N GLU A 456 18.79 -5.28 5.49
CA GLU A 456 19.84 -5.52 4.50
C GLU A 456 21.20 -5.70 5.16
N ARG A 457 21.56 -4.84 6.13
CA ARG A 457 22.78 -4.99 6.92
C ARG A 457 22.78 -6.31 7.69
N TRP A 458 21.65 -6.65 8.31
CA TRP A 458 21.50 -7.87 9.09
C TRP A 458 21.66 -9.13 8.22
N LEU A 459 21.03 -9.18 7.04
CA LEU A 459 21.17 -10.28 6.09
C LEU A 459 22.60 -10.46 5.56
N GLN A 460 23.35 -9.37 5.39
CA GLN A 460 24.77 -9.43 5.00
C GLN A 460 25.62 -10.09 6.09
N THR A 461 25.40 -9.74 7.35
CA THR A 461 26.14 -10.35 8.48
C THR A 461 25.83 -11.84 8.66
N ARG A 462 24.59 -12.25 8.39
CA ARG A 462 24.13 -13.64 8.45
C ARG A 462 24.68 -14.52 7.33
N SER A 463 25.08 -13.91 6.21
CA SER A 463 25.60 -14.62 5.04
C SER A 463 27.11 -14.88 5.13
N GLN A 464 27.77 -14.41 6.18
CA GLN A 464 29.16 -14.76 6.48
C GLN A 464 29.19 -16.08 7.30
N PRO A 465 29.94 -17.09 6.86
CA PRO A 465 29.95 -18.42 7.46
C PRO A 465 30.51 -18.46 8.89
#